data_AF-A0A5J4Q7J5-F1
#
_entry.id   AF-A0A5J4Q7J5-F1
#
_cell.length_a   1.000
_cell.length_b   1.000
_cell.length_c   1.000
_cell.angle_alpha   90.00
_cell.angle_beta   90.00
_cell.angle_gamma   90.00
#
_symmetry.space_group_name_H-M   'P 1'
#
loop_
_entity.id
_entity.type
_entity.pdbx_description
1 polymer ?
#
loop_
_entity_poly.entity_id
_entity_poly.type
_entity_poly.pdbx_seq_one_letter_code
_entity_poly.pdbx_strand_id
1 'polypeptide(L)' 'CISTFYLHIHPSLGRIEILWRFIKYKWLPLEAFLNFQKLKEKLKEVLQAIGYKYGINFY' A
#
# COMPACT_ATOMS: atom_id res chain seq x y z
N CYS A 1 25.21 14.24 -10.65
CA CYS A 1 24.68 13.63 -9.41
C CYS A 1 23.15 13.48 -9.39
N ILE A 2 22.51 13.19 -10.53
CA ILE A 2 21.06 12.88 -10.60
C ILE A 2 20.81 11.48 -11.21
N SER A 3 21.84 10.84 -11.79
CA SER A 3 21.70 9.54 -12.47
C SER A 3 21.56 8.32 -11.56
N THR A 4 21.59 8.46 -10.23
CA THR A 4 21.47 7.32 -9.29
C THR A 4 20.08 7.15 -8.68
N PHE A 5 19.12 8.05 -8.92
CA PHE A 5 17.75 7.93 -8.37
C PHE A 5 16.78 7.16 -9.26
N TYR A 6 17.17 6.83 -10.49
CA TYR A 6 16.52 5.82 -11.32
C TYR A 6 17.23 4.48 -11.15
N LEU A 7 17.48 4.07 -9.90
CA LEU A 7 17.89 2.72 -9.60
C LEU A 7 16.71 1.81 -9.95
N HIS A 8 16.65 1.43 -11.22
CA HIS A 8 16.08 0.19 -11.71
C HIS A 8 14.73 -0.11 -11.06
N ILE A 9 13.66 0.59 -11.50
CA ILE A 9 12.28 0.22 -11.18
C ILE A 9 12.06 -1.16 -11.80
N HIS A 10 12.40 -2.19 -11.02
CA HIS A 10 12.09 -3.56 -11.31
C HIS A 10 10.56 -3.60 -11.46
N PRO A 11 9.97 -4.28 -12.46
CA PRO A 11 8.53 -4.23 -12.71
C PRO A 11 7.68 -4.68 -11.50
N SER A 12 8.29 -5.43 -10.56
CA SER A 12 7.70 -5.78 -9.27
C SER A 12 7.62 -4.62 -8.26
N LEU A 13 8.57 -3.66 -8.29
CA LEU A 13 8.61 -2.51 -7.39
C LEU A 13 7.45 -1.54 -7.67
N GLY A 14 7.13 -1.32 -8.95
CA GLY A 14 5.98 -0.48 -9.33
C GLY A 14 4.65 -1.05 -8.83
N ARG A 15 4.50 -2.39 -8.80
CA ARG A 15 3.27 -3.03 -8.30
C ARG A 15 3.11 -2.89 -6.79
N ILE A 16 4.17 -3.06 -6.00
CA ILE A 16 4.10 -2.86 -4.55
C ILE A 16 3.84 -1.38 -4.22
N GLU A 17 4.38 -0.43 -4.98
CA GLU A 17 4.07 0.99 -4.81
C GLU A 17 2.60 1.32 -5.11
N ILE A 18 2.03 0.76 -6.18
CA ILE A 18 0.60 0.90 -6.50
C ILE A 18 -0.24 0.30 -5.36
N LEU A 19 0.11 -0.90 -4.90
CA LEU A 19 -0.57 -1.54 -3.77
C LEU A 19 -0.55 -0.66 -2.52
N TRP A 20 0.59 -0.07 -2.16
CA TRP A 20 0.70 0.83 -1.02
C TRP A 20 -0.09 2.13 -1.20
N ARG A 21 -0.24 2.64 -2.41
CA ARG A 21 -1.13 3.79 -2.68
C ARG A 21 -2.59 3.42 -2.43
N PHE A 22 -3.05 2.25 -2.87
CA PHE A 22 -4.41 1.80 -2.59
C PHE A 22 -4.65 1.59 -1.09
N ILE A 23 -3.72 0.94 -0.39
CA ILE A 23 -3.82 0.74 1.06
C ILE A 23 -3.94 2.10 1.78
N LYS A 24 -3.06 3.06 1.47
CA LYS A 24 -3.02 4.36 2.15
C LYS A 24 -4.20 5.26 1.85
N TYR A 25 -4.64 5.32 0.59
CA TYR A 25 -5.59 6.34 0.14
C TYR A 25 -7.01 5.82 -0.12
N LYS A 26 -7.20 4.50 -0.26
CA LYS A 26 -8.50 3.91 -0.58
C LYS A 26 -9.03 2.98 0.53
N TRP A 27 -8.16 2.21 1.18
CA TRP A 27 -8.62 1.13 2.06
C TRP A 27 -8.47 1.43 3.55
N LEU A 28 -7.50 2.26 3.94
CA LEU A 28 -7.40 2.72 5.32
C LEU A 28 -8.35 3.91 5.58
N PRO A 29 -9.23 3.82 6.58
CA PRO A 29 -10.03 4.96 7.00
C PRO A 29 -9.15 6.00 7.70
N LEU A 30 -9.53 7.29 7.64
CA LEU A 30 -8.79 8.38 8.29
C LEU A 30 -8.58 8.15 9.80
N GLU A 31 -9.54 7.47 10.44
CA GLU A 31 -9.50 7.10 11.85
C GLU A 31 -8.34 6.16 12.20
N ALA A 32 -7.83 5.41 11.22
CA ALA A 32 -6.66 4.55 11.41
C ALA A 32 -5.41 5.38 11.72
N PHE A 33 -5.34 6.64 11.30
CA PHE A 33 -4.19 7.51 11.53
C PHE A 33 -4.22 8.25 12.87
N LEU A 34 -5.26 8.06 13.69
CA LEU A 34 -5.38 8.73 14.99
C LEU A 34 -4.33 8.27 16.00
N ASN A 35 -3.89 7.01 15.92
CA ASN A 35 -2.79 6.49 16.74
C ASN A 35 -2.14 5.26 16.09
N PHE A 36 -0.90 4.98 16.48
CA PHE A 36 -0.11 3.90 15.88
C PHE A 36 -0.70 2.50 16.11
N GLN A 37 -1.31 2.26 17.27
CA GLN A 37 -1.94 0.98 17.60
C GLN A 37 -3.10 0.68 16.62
N LYS A 38 -4.01 1.65 16.46
CA LYS A 38 -5.17 1.56 15.57
C LYS A 38 -4.76 1.48 14.11
N LEU A 39 -3.68 2.17 13.72
CA LEU A 39 -3.09 2.04 12.40
C LEU A 39 -2.63 0.61 12.15
N LYS A 40 -1.89 0.01 13.09
CA LYS A 40 -1.36 -1.35 12.96
C LYS A 40 -2.48 -2.39 12.88
N GLU A 41 -3.52 -2.25 13.69
CA GLU A 41 -4.68 -3.13 13.68
C GLU A 41 -5.44 -3.03 12.35
N LYS A 42 -5.81 -1.81 11.93
CA LYS A 42 -6.54 -1.59 10.67
C LYS A 42 -5.72 -2.00 9.45
N LEU A 43 -4.41 -1.76 9.46
CA LEU A 43 -3.51 -2.21 8.41
C LEU A 43 -3.49 -3.75 8.34
N LYS A 44 -3.43 -4.45 9.48
CA LYS A 44 -3.47 -5.91 9.51
C LYS A 44 -4.79 -6.44 8.94
N GLU A 45 -5.92 -5.86 9.33
CA GLU A 45 -7.24 -6.21 8.78
C GLU A 45 -7.29 -6.02 7.26
N VAL A 46 -6.81 -4.87 6.76
CA VAL A 46 -6.76 -4.58 5.32
C VAL A 46 -5.87 -5.59 4.61
N LEU A 47 -4.65 -5.86 5.12
CA LEU A 47 -3.71 -6.81 4.51
C LEU A 47 -4.29 -8.24 4.47
N GLN A 48 -5.00 -8.68 5.50
CA GLN A 48 -5.67 -9.98 5.54
C GLN A 48 -6.85 -10.08 4.54
N ALA A 49 -7.47 -8.95 4.21
CA ALA A 49 -8.58 -8.87 3.28
C ALA A 49 -8.15 -8.69 1.82
N ILE A 50 -6.86 -8.47 1.53
CA ILE A 50 -6.31 -8.44 0.18
C ILE A 50 -6.51 -9.82 -0.48
N GLY A 51 -7.01 -9.84 -1.71
CA GLY A 51 -7.30 -11.07 -2.45
C GLY A 51 -8.69 -11.65 -2.24
N TYR A 52 -9.40 -11.25 -1.18
CA TYR A 52 -10.79 -11.66 -0.92
C TYR A 52 -11.77 -10.49 -1.12
N LYS A 53 -11.54 -9.39 -0.39
CA LYS A 53 -12.41 -8.20 -0.40
C LYS A 53 -11.80 -7.05 -1.21
N TYR A 54 -10.48 -6.98 -1.26
CA TYR A 54 -9.75 -5.93 -1.95
C TYR A 54 -8.90 -6.54 -3.07
N GLY A 55 -9.28 -6.24 -4.32
CA GLY A 55 -8.57 -6.65 -5.52
C GLY A 55 -7.94 -5.45 -6.24
N ILE A 56 -6.74 -5.65 -6.78
CA ILE A 56 -6.06 -4.75 -7.74
C ILE A 56 -5.72 -5.68 -8.92
N ASN A 57 -6.08 -5.43 -10.19
CA ASN A 57 -6.10 -4.16 -10.89
C ASN A 57 -4.79 -3.83 -11.66
N PHE A 58 -3.76 -4.70 -11.75
CA PHE A 58 -2.40 -4.32 -12.20
C PHE A 58 -2.13 -4.27 -13.73
N TYR A 59 -3.16 -4.03 -14.54
CA TYR A 59 -3.15 -4.16 -16.01
C TYR A 59 -2.47 -2.94 -16.64
#